data_AF-A0A1S1EHP0-F1
#
_entry.id   AF-A0A1S1EHP0-F1
#
_cell.length_a   1.000
_cell.length_b   1.000
_cell.length_c   1.000
_cell.angle_alpha   90.00
_cell.angle_beta   90.00
_cell.angle_gamma   90.00
#
_symmetry.space_group_name_H-M   'P 1'
#
loop_
_entity.id
_entity.type
_entity.pdbx_description
1 polymer ?
#
loop_
_entity_poly.entity_id
_entity_poly.type
_entity_poly.pdbx_seq_one_letter_code
_entity_poly.pdbx_strand_id
1 'polypeptide(L)'
;MTKFQKFLIPLFTGAGVLHFAKPEPFDGIVPDALPGSARTYTYVSGVAELAAAALLANPKTRAAGGKFAAALLAAVWPANFQMAWQWRNEPWQKQIISIGRLPLQIPLIKAALGAAK
;
A
#
# COMPACT_ATOMS: atom_id res chain seq x y z
N MET A 1 -4.76 15.54 12.23
CA MET A 1 -4.24 14.16 12.12
C MET A 1 -3.74 13.67 13.46
N THR A 2 -4.18 12.49 13.91
CA THR A 2 -3.62 11.75 15.05
C THR A 2 -2.20 11.26 14.76
N LYS A 3 -1.46 10.79 15.78
CA LYS A 3 -0.12 10.18 15.58
C LYS A 3 -0.17 9.03 14.58
N PHE A 4 -1.18 8.16 14.69
CA PHE A 4 -1.37 7.03 13.78
C PHE A 4 -1.67 7.46 12.34
N GLN A 5 -2.46 8.53 12.15
CA GLN A 5 -2.69 9.06 10.81
C GLN A 5 -1.42 9.67 10.21
N LYS A 6 -0.61 10.37 11.00
CA LYS A 6 0.66 10.96 10.52
C LYS A 6 1.65 9.89 10.07
N PHE A 7 1.61 8.71 10.69
CA PHE A 7 2.43 7.56 10.31
C PHE A 7 2.19 7.07 8.87
N LEU A 8 1.02 7.37 8.28
CA LEU A 8 0.76 7.04 6.87
C LEU A 8 1.74 7.74 5.92
N ILE A 9 2.22 8.95 6.24
CA ILE A 9 3.14 9.70 5.38
C ILE A 9 4.47 8.92 5.21
N PRO A 10 5.25 8.62 6.27
CA PRO A 10 6.49 7.86 6.09
C PRO A 10 6.24 6.43 5.61
N LEU A 11 5.09 5.81 5.93
CA LEU A 11 4.72 4.50 5.40
C LEU A 11 4.62 4.52 3.87
N PHE A 12 3.83 5.45 3.32
CA PHE A 12 3.68 5.60 1.87
C PHE A 12 4.97 6.08 1.19
N THR A 13 5.73 6.99 1.82
CA THR A 13 7.03 7.40 1.28
C THR A 13 8.00 6.23 1.18
N GLY A 14 8.14 5.44 2.25
CA GLY A 14 9.05 4.30 2.28
C GLY A 14 8.64 3.21 1.30
N ALA A 15 7.36 2.83 1.28
CA ALA A 15 6.83 1.86 0.33
C ALA A 15 7.00 2.36 -1.12
N GLY A 16 6.66 3.62 -1.39
CA GLY A 16 6.75 4.20 -2.73
C GLY A 16 8.18 4.20 -3.26
N VAL A 17 9.18 4.54 -2.43
CA VAL A 17 10.59 4.44 -2.79
C VAL A 17 11.01 3.00 -3.06
N LEU A 18 10.57 2.03 -2.24
CA LEU A 18 10.91 0.62 -2.43
C LEU A 18 10.38 0.04 -3.74
N HIS A 19 9.24 0.51 -4.26
CA HIS A 19 8.74 0.10 -5.57
C HIS A 19 9.71 0.44 -6.71
N PHE A 20 10.55 1.46 -6.57
CA PHE A 20 11.57 1.81 -7.57
C PHE A 20 12.94 1.19 -7.24
N ALA A 21 13.31 1.21 -5.96
CA ALA A 21 14.63 0.74 -5.51
C ALA A 21 14.77 -0.78 -5.50
N LYS A 22 13.67 -1.51 -5.23
CA LYS A 22 13.63 -2.97 -5.17
C LYS A 22 12.26 -3.50 -5.62
N PRO A 23 11.95 -3.43 -6.93
CA PRO A 23 10.62 -3.74 -7.46
C PRO A 23 10.25 -5.23 -7.41
N GLU A 24 11.22 -6.15 -7.41
CA GLU A 24 11.00 -7.58 -7.63
C GLU A 24 10.02 -8.23 -6.62
N PRO A 25 10.08 -7.92 -5.30
CA PRO A 25 9.09 -8.43 -4.36
C PRO A 25 7.67 -7.93 -4.61
N PHE A 26 7.51 -6.72 -5.16
CA PHE A 26 6.20 -6.15 -5.50
C PHE A 26 5.67 -6.73 -6.80
N ASP A 27 6.54 -6.92 -7.80
CA ASP A 27 6.20 -7.58 -9.06
C ASP A 27 5.62 -8.98 -8.80
N GLY A 28 6.26 -9.74 -7.89
CA GLY A 28 5.87 -11.11 -7.60
C GLY A 28 4.46 -11.27 -6.99
N ILE A 29 3.91 -10.21 -6.41
CA ILE A 29 2.59 -10.24 -5.76
C ILE A 29 1.48 -9.62 -6.61
N VAL A 30 1.81 -9.08 -7.78
CA VAL A 30 0.81 -8.60 -8.74
C VAL A 30 -0.04 -9.79 -9.20
N PRO A 31 -1.38 -9.74 -9.11
CA PRO A 31 -2.23 -10.84 -9.57
C PRO A 31 -2.04 -11.15 -11.07
N ASP A 32 -1.85 -12.42 -11.41
CA ASP A 32 -1.64 -12.90 -12.79
C ASP A 32 -2.82 -12.60 -13.74
N ALA A 33 -4.01 -12.32 -13.18
CA ALA A 33 -5.21 -11.98 -13.94
C ALA A 33 -5.19 -10.54 -14.51
N LEU A 34 -4.24 -9.69 -14.08
CA LEU A 34 -4.13 -8.32 -14.57
C LEU A 34 -3.40 -8.26 -15.92
N PRO A 35 -3.90 -7.50 -16.90
CA PRO A 35 -3.26 -7.39 -18.21
C PRO A 35 -1.96 -6.57 -18.14
N GLY A 36 -0.97 -6.91 -18.97
CA GLY A 36 0.28 -6.16 -19.07
C GLY A 36 1.36 -6.67 -18.11
N SER A 37 2.34 -5.82 -17.80
CA SER A 37 3.51 -6.23 -17.00
C SER A 37 3.34 -5.90 -15.52
N ALA A 38 3.71 -6.84 -14.64
CA ALA A 38 3.76 -6.61 -13.19
C ALA A 38 4.60 -5.38 -12.83
N ARG A 39 5.72 -5.16 -13.54
CA ARG A 39 6.59 -4.00 -13.37
C ARG A 39 5.87 -2.66 -13.57
N THR A 40 4.95 -2.60 -14.55
CA THR A 40 4.14 -1.40 -14.79
C THR A 40 3.27 -1.10 -13.58
N TYR A 41 2.59 -2.11 -13.04
CA TYR A 41 1.77 -1.96 -11.84
C TYR A 41 2.60 -1.50 -10.64
N THR A 42 3.77 -2.11 -10.42
CA THR A 42 4.71 -1.74 -9.35
C THR A 42 5.14 -0.27 -9.43
N TYR A 43 5.51 0.24 -10.61
CA TYR A 43 5.90 1.65 -10.73
C TYR A 43 4.71 2.60 -10.60
N VAL A 44 3.55 2.26 -11.17
CA VAL A 44 2.34 3.07 -11.04
C VAL A 44 1.88 3.14 -9.58
N SER A 45 1.91 2.03 -8.84
CA SER A 45 1.62 2.03 -7.40
C SER A 45 2.66 2.84 -6.63
N GLY A 46 3.95 2.73 -6.96
CA GLY A 46 5.00 3.55 -6.37
C GLY A 46 4.76 5.06 -6.53
N VAL A 47 4.39 5.52 -7.74
CA VAL A 47 4.00 6.92 -7.97
C VAL A 47 2.77 7.29 -7.14
N ALA A 48 1.75 6.42 -7.12
CA ALA A 48 0.53 6.66 -6.36
C ALA A 48 0.81 6.79 -4.86
N GLU A 49 1.67 5.94 -4.28
CA GLU A 49 2.03 6.03 -2.86
C GLU A 49 2.78 7.33 -2.54
N LEU A 50 3.75 7.73 -3.37
CA LEU A 50 4.46 9.00 -3.20
C LEU A 50 3.50 10.21 -3.31
N ALA A 51 2.56 10.16 -4.24
CA ALA A 51 1.51 11.18 -4.36
C ALA A 51 0.62 11.21 -3.11
N ALA A 52 0.21 10.06 -2.57
CA ALA A 52 -0.57 9.99 -1.33
C ALA A 52 0.18 10.61 -0.16
N ALA A 53 1.48 10.31 -0.02
CA ALA A 53 2.34 10.90 1.01
C ALA A 53 2.40 12.42 0.91
N ALA A 54 2.64 12.96 -0.31
CA ALA A 54 2.69 14.39 -0.56
C ALA A 54 1.35 15.09 -0.26
N LEU A 55 0.24 14.50 -0.70
CA LEU A 55 -1.10 15.05 -0.46
C LEU A 55 -1.45 15.07 1.03
N LEU A 56 -1.07 14.04 1.79
CA LEU A 56 -1.30 13.95 3.24
C LEU A 56 -0.41 14.93 4.03
N ALA A 57 0.82 15.17 3.57
CA ALA A 57 1.76 16.08 4.21
C ALA A 57 1.31 17.54 4.13
N ASN A 58 0.69 17.96 3.02
CA ASN A 58 0.19 19.32 2.87
C ASN A 58 -1.22 19.50 3.49
N PRO A 59 -1.39 20.39 4.50
CA PRO A 59 -2.69 20.62 5.14
C PRO A 59 -3.82 20.98 4.17
N LYS A 60 -3.53 21.69 3.07
CA LYS A 60 -4.53 22.14 2.09
C LYS A 60 -5.10 20.99 1.25
N THR A 61 -4.33 19.93 1.03
CA THR A 61 -4.72 18.78 0.19
C THR A 61 -5.06 17.54 0.98
N ARG A 62 -4.84 17.55 2.30
CA ARG A 62 -4.97 16.38 3.17
C ARG A 62 -6.33 15.70 3.09
N ALA A 63 -7.41 16.48 2.96
CA ALA A 63 -8.77 15.94 2.80
C ALA A 63 -8.87 15.01 1.58
N ALA A 64 -8.35 15.47 0.43
CA ALA A 64 -8.27 14.68 -0.79
C ALA A 64 -7.25 13.55 -0.65
N GLY A 65 -6.08 13.82 -0.06
CA GLY A 65 -5.03 12.84 0.22
C GLY A 65 -5.53 11.64 1.02
N GLY A 66 -6.34 11.86 2.06
CA GLY A 66 -6.92 10.79 2.86
C GLY A 66 -7.88 9.89 2.08
N LYS A 67 -8.75 10.47 1.24
CA LYS A 67 -9.65 9.71 0.35
C LYS A 67 -8.86 8.91 -0.69
N PHE A 68 -7.86 9.55 -1.29
CA PHE A 68 -6.98 8.94 -2.28
C PHE A 68 -6.18 7.78 -1.67
N ALA A 69 -5.58 7.96 -0.49
CA ALA A 69 -4.84 6.89 0.18
C ALA A 69 -5.74 5.73 0.60
N ALA A 70 -6.98 6.01 1.04
CA ALA A 70 -7.95 4.95 1.34
C ALA A 70 -8.31 4.13 0.09
N ALA A 71 -8.55 4.79 -1.04
CA ALA A 71 -8.80 4.13 -2.33
C ALA A 71 -7.59 3.31 -2.79
N LEU A 72 -6.38 3.87 -2.68
CA LEU A 72 -5.13 3.18 -3.02
C LEU A 72 -4.93 1.91 -2.18
N LEU A 73 -5.08 2.01 -0.85
CA LEU A 73 -4.96 0.86 0.06
C LEU A 73 -5.98 -0.24 -0.24
N ALA A 74 -7.20 0.13 -0.62
CA ALA A 74 -8.22 -0.82 -1.05
C ALA A 74 -7.85 -1.47 -2.39
N ALA A 75 -7.35 -0.70 -3.36
CA ALA A 75 -6.95 -1.17 -4.68
C ALA A 75 -5.76 -2.14 -4.64
N VAL A 76 -4.81 -1.95 -3.73
CA VAL A 76 -3.65 -2.87 -3.56
C VAL A 76 -3.95 -4.06 -2.65
N TRP A 77 -5.11 -4.09 -1.99
CA TRP A 77 -5.47 -5.18 -1.08
C TRP A 77 -5.49 -6.57 -1.75
N PRO A 78 -6.02 -6.73 -2.98
CA PRO A 78 -5.93 -8.00 -3.72
C PRO A 78 -4.50 -8.54 -3.87
N ALA A 79 -3.50 -7.68 -4.06
CA ALA A 79 -2.09 -8.11 -4.13
C ALA A 79 -1.60 -8.70 -2.78
N ASN A 80 -2.09 -8.20 -1.65
CA ASN A 80 -1.79 -8.82 -0.35
C ASN A 80 -2.44 -10.20 -0.20
N PHE A 81 -3.64 -10.42 -0.75
CA PHE A 81 -4.26 -11.75 -0.79
C PHE A 81 -3.47 -12.71 -1.68
N GLN A 82 -3.03 -12.24 -2.85
CA GLN A 82 -2.16 -13.00 -3.75
C GLN A 82 -0.85 -13.39 -3.05
N MET A 83 -0.21 -12.46 -2.34
CA MET A 83 0.99 -12.75 -1.55
C MET A 83 0.73 -13.81 -0.49
N ALA A 84 -0.37 -13.72 0.27
CA ALA A 84 -0.73 -14.72 1.27
C ALA A 84 -0.97 -16.11 0.64
N TRP A 85 -1.56 -16.15 -0.55
CA TRP A 85 -1.75 -17.39 -1.29
C TRP A 85 -0.43 -17.98 -1.81
N GLN A 86 0.45 -17.16 -2.39
CA GLN A 86 1.76 -17.60 -2.88
C GLN A 86 2.64 -18.09 -1.73
N TRP A 87 2.63 -17.38 -0.59
CA TRP A 87 3.50 -17.67 0.55
C TRP A 87 2.94 -18.74 1.50
N ARG A 88 1.82 -19.40 1.17
CA ARG A 88 1.17 -20.40 2.04
C ARG A 88 2.05 -21.61 2.39
N ASN A 89 3.09 -21.87 1.59
CA ASN A 89 4.06 -22.97 1.79
C ASN A 89 5.48 -22.48 2.13
N GLU A 90 5.66 -21.18 2.33
CA GLU A 90 6.95 -20.58 2.70
C GLU A 90 7.25 -20.76 4.20
N PRO A 91 8.46 -20.44 4.69
CA PRO A 91 8.74 -20.45 6.13
C PRO A 91 7.73 -19.61 6.94
N TRP A 92 7.42 -20.07 8.15
CA TRP A 92 6.35 -19.52 9.00
C TRP A 92 6.42 -18.00 9.21
N GLN A 93 7.63 -17.42 9.20
CA GLN A 93 7.83 -15.98 9.32
C GLN A 93 7.21 -15.22 8.14
N LYS A 94 7.42 -15.71 6.91
CA LYS A 94 6.82 -15.14 5.70
C LYS A 94 5.30 -15.26 5.75
N GLN A 95 4.78 -16.41 6.17
CA GLN A 95 3.33 -16.62 6.32
C GLN A 95 2.69 -15.63 7.30
N ILE A 96 3.32 -15.42 8.47
CA ILE A 96 2.82 -14.46 9.46
C ILE A 96 2.82 -13.04 8.88
N ILE A 97 3.86 -12.65 8.15
CA ILE A 97 3.93 -11.33 7.50
C ILE A 97 2.80 -11.19 6.48
N SER A 98 2.61 -12.18 5.60
CA SER A 98 1.59 -12.10 4.55
C SER A 98 0.17 -12.10 5.10
N ILE A 99 -0.12 -12.97 6.08
CA ILE A 99 -1.43 -13.04 6.72
C ILE A 99 -1.70 -11.78 7.53
N GLY A 100 -0.71 -11.26 8.28
CA GLY A 100 -0.85 -10.07 9.10
C GLY A 100 -1.17 -8.79 8.31
N ARG A 101 -0.72 -8.71 7.04
CA ARG A 101 -1.04 -7.57 6.15
C ARG A 101 -2.51 -7.48 5.79
N LEU A 102 -3.25 -8.59 5.80
CA LEU A 102 -4.68 -8.61 5.45
C LEU A 102 -5.54 -7.83 6.45
N PRO A 103 -5.57 -8.16 7.76
CA PRO A 103 -6.33 -7.40 8.73
C PRO A 103 -5.74 -6.00 8.96
N LEU A 104 -4.43 -5.80 8.77
CA LEU A 104 -3.77 -4.51 8.92
C LEU A 104 -4.28 -3.46 7.92
N GLN A 105 -4.81 -3.85 6.75
CA GLN A 105 -5.39 -2.88 5.83
C GLN A 105 -6.60 -2.14 6.40
N ILE A 106 -7.41 -2.79 7.24
CA ILE A 106 -8.62 -2.18 7.80
C ILE A 106 -8.29 -0.93 8.64
N PRO A 107 -7.40 -0.97 9.65
CA PRO A 107 -7.04 0.22 10.41
C PRO A 107 -6.32 1.27 9.56
N LEU A 108 -5.51 0.88 8.56
CA LEU A 108 -4.84 1.83 7.67
C LEU A 108 -5.83 2.60 6.78
N ILE A 109 -6.82 1.90 6.20
CA ILE A 109 -7.90 2.51 5.42
C ILE A 109 -8.74 3.45 6.30
N LYS A 110 -9.11 3.00 7.51
CA LYS A 110 -9.84 3.86 8.48
C LYS A 110 -9.04 5.09 8.87
N ALA A 111 -7.72 4.95 9.07
CA ALA A 111 -6.85 6.07 9.37
C ALA A 111 -6.78 7.06 8.20
N ALA A 112 -6.67 6.58 6.96
CA ALA A 112 -6.66 7.41 5.76
C ALA A 112 -7.98 8.20 5.62
N LEU A 113 -9.13 7.55 5.78
CA LEU A 113 -10.44 8.21 5.80
C LEU A 113 -10.58 9.20 6.95
N GLY A 114 -10.01 8.89 8.11
CA GLY A 114 -9.98 9.82 9.25
C GLY A 114 -9.07 11.02 9.03
N ALA A 115 -8.02 10.90 8.20
CA ALA A 115 -7.19 12.03 7.80
C ALA A 115 -7.89 12.92 6.76
N ALA A 116 -8.95 12.42 6.12
CA ALA A 116 -9.74 13.16 5.15
C ALA A 116 -10.72 14.18 5.78
N LYS A 117 -10.85 14.16 7.11
CA LYS A 117 -11.71 15.03 7.93
C LYS A 117 -10.84 16.08 8.64
#